data_AF-A0A4R8LZL5-F1
#
_entry.id   AF-A0A4R8LZL5-F1
#
_cell.length_a   1.000
_cell.length_b   1.000
_cell.length_c   1.000
_cell.angle_alpha   90.00
_cell.angle_beta   90.00
_cell.angle_gamma   90.00
#
_symmetry.space_group_name_H-M   'P 1'
#
loop_
_entity.id
_entity.type
_entity.pdbx_description
1 polymer ?
#
loop_
_entity_poly.entity_id
_entity_poly.type
_entity_poly.pdbx_seq_one_letter_code
_entity_poly.pdbx_strand_id
1 'polypeptide(L)'
;MDAAPVRSTNELAVDRTDLAARRTLMAADRSLMAWVRTSLSMLSFGFTIFKLLETFEQAGVHLTHPHSPRRVGLFLTALGTMSMIMGTIEYWRTVVGLREYQRFSIWRPVFIIALIMAVTGSFTFVSIVIRLL
;
A
#
# COMPACT_ATOMS: atom_id res chain seq x y z
N MET A 1 11.15 3.38 52.33
CA MET A 1 10.69 2.53 51.20
C MET A 1 9.26 2.92 50.94
N ASP A 2 9.05 3.99 50.17
CA ASP A 2 7.72 4.49 49.86
C ASP A 2 7.03 3.50 48.93
N ALA A 3 6.02 2.79 49.44
CA ALA A 3 5.19 1.91 48.64
C ALA A 3 4.48 2.76 47.60
N ALA A 4 4.83 2.58 46.32
CA ALA A 4 4.12 3.24 45.23
C ALA A 4 2.61 3.01 45.38
N PRO A 5 1.77 4.04 45.22
CA PRO A 5 0.34 3.93 45.44
C PRO A 5 -0.23 2.80 44.58
N VAL A 6 -1.01 1.91 45.20
CA VAL A 6 -1.64 0.76 44.54
C VAL A 6 -2.65 1.31 43.52
N ARG A 7 -2.30 1.21 42.23
CA ARG A 7 -3.14 1.68 41.13
C ARG A 7 -4.49 0.99 41.12
N SER A 8 -5.55 1.72 40.82
CA SER A 8 -6.91 1.17 40.81
C SER A 8 -7.11 0.19 39.64
N THR A 9 -8.03 -0.76 39.78
CA THR A 9 -8.39 -1.70 38.70
C THR A 9 -8.77 -0.99 37.41
N ASN A 10 -9.37 0.19 37.51
CA ASN A 10 -9.76 1.02 36.37
C ASN A 10 -8.54 1.60 35.63
N GLU A 11 -7.52 2.07 36.36
CA GLU A 11 -6.26 2.54 35.77
C GLU A 11 -5.54 1.41 35.04
N LEU A 12 -5.48 0.23 35.66
CA LEU A 12 -4.89 -0.97 35.04
C LEU A 12 -5.68 -1.44 33.80
N ALA A 13 -7.00 -1.25 33.77
CA ALA A 13 -7.83 -1.56 32.61
C ALA A 13 -7.57 -0.60 31.45
N VAL A 14 -7.42 0.70 31.72
CA VAL A 14 -7.06 1.71 30.71
C VAL A 14 -5.68 1.43 30.12
N ASP A 15 -4.68 1.13 30.95
CA ASP A 15 -3.32 0.80 30.49
C ASP A 15 -3.32 -0.42 29.55
N ARG A 16 -4.10 -1.45 29.85
CA ARG A 16 -4.24 -2.65 29.00
C ARG A 16 -4.87 -2.32 27.65
N THR A 17 -5.88 -1.46 27.63
CA THR A 17 -6.54 -1.02 26.40
C THR A 17 -5.61 -0.18 25.52
N ASP A 18 -4.82 0.74 26.09
CA ASP A 18 -3.79 1.50 25.36
C ASP A 18 -2.74 0.55 24.75
N LEU A 19 -2.23 -0.40 25.56
CA LEU A 19 -1.27 -1.41 25.10
C LEU A 19 -1.85 -2.27 23.97
N ALA A 20 -3.12 -2.67 24.06
CA ALA A 20 -3.80 -3.43 23.01
C ALA A 20 -3.94 -2.61 21.72
N ALA A 21 -4.39 -1.36 21.81
CA ALA A 21 -4.53 -0.47 20.65
C ALA A 21 -3.19 -0.23 19.95
N ARG A 22 -2.11 0.03 20.70
CA ARG A 22 -0.75 0.18 20.14
C ARG A 22 -0.27 -1.07 19.40
N ARG A 23 -0.55 -2.26 19.93
CA ARG A 23 -0.18 -3.54 19.27
C ARG A 23 -0.92 -3.72 17.94
N THR A 24 -2.21 -3.41 17.91
CA THR A 24 -3.01 -3.46 16.68
C THR A 24 -2.51 -2.45 15.65
N LEU A 25 -2.14 -1.23 16.05
CA LEU A 25 -1.52 -0.26 15.15
C LEU A 25 -0.18 -0.74 14.59
N MET A 26 0.68 -1.31 15.44
CA MET A 26 1.96 -1.88 14.96
C MET A 26 1.77 -3.07 14.03
N ALA A 27 0.68 -3.83 14.17
CA ALA A 27 0.31 -4.86 13.22
C ALA A 27 -0.14 -4.25 11.88
N ALA A 28 -0.99 -3.22 11.92
CA ALA A 28 -1.43 -2.49 10.73
C ALA A 28 -0.28 -1.84 9.95
N ASP A 29 0.67 -1.21 10.65
CA ASP A 29 1.89 -0.63 10.05
C ASP A 29 2.70 -1.73 9.31
N ARG A 30 2.82 -2.94 9.87
CA ARG A 30 3.51 -4.07 9.22
C ARG A 30 2.75 -4.59 8.00
N SER A 31 1.42 -4.71 8.09
CA SER A 31 0.59 -5.11 6.95
C SER A 31 0.72 -4.10 5.81
N LEU A 32 0.68 -2.80 6.11
CA LEU A 32 0.84 -1.76 5.11
C LEU A 32 2.22 -1.82 4.44
N MET A 33 3.29 -2.07 5.18
CA MET A 33 4.63 -2.30 4.59
C MET A 33 4.68 -3.54 3.68
N ALA A 34 3.93 -4.59 3.99
CA ALA A 34 3.82 -5.76 3.12
C ALA A 34 3.08 -5.40 1.81
N TRP A 35 1.96 -4.68 1.91
CA TRP A 35 1.21 -4.16 0.76
C TRP A 35 2.05 -3.26 -0.15
N VAL A 36 2.81 -2.34 0.43
CA VAL A 36 3.79 -1.48 -0.26
C VAL A 36 4.73 -2.34 -1.10
N ARG A 37 5.34 -3.38 -0.50
CA ARG A 37 6.30 -4.25 -1.17
C ARG A 37 5.67 -5.03 -2.33
N THR A 38 4.53 -5.66 -2.09
CA THR A 38 3.82 -6.44 -3.11
C THR A 38 3.45 -5.56 -4.30
N SER A 39 2.89 -4.39 -4.02
CA SER A 39 2.48 -3.43 -5.06
C SER A 39 3.68 -2.88 -5.83
N LEU A 40 4.79 -2.56 -5.15
CA LEU A 40 5.99 -2.04 -5.80
C LEU A 40 6.57 -3.03 -6.81
N SER A 41 6.64 -4.30 -6.44
CA SER A 41 7.12 -5.37 -7.33
C SER A 41 6.24 -5.52 -8.55
N MET A 42 4.90 -5.54 -8.36
CA MET A 42 3.94 -5.66 -9.46
C MET A 42 3.99 -4.44 -10.40
N LEU A 43 4.08 -3.23 -9.85
CA LEU A 43 4.21 -1.99 -10.62
C LEU A 43 5.51 -1.95 -11.43
N SER A 44 6.64 -2.22 -10.77
CA SER A 44 7.97 -2.20 -11.41
C SER A 44 8.06 -3.24 -12.54
N PHE A 45 7.56 -4.44 -12.28
CA PHE A 45 7.55 -5.52 -13.26
C PHE A 45 6.61 -5.24 -14.43
N GLY A 46 5.38 -4.77 -14.15
CA GLY A 46 4.40 -4.42 -15.18
C GLY A 46 4.90 -3.32 -16.12
N PHE A 47 5.51 -2.26 -15.56
CA PHE A 47 6.11 -1.19 -16.34
C PHE A 47 7.31 -1.67 -17.18
N THR A 48 8.19 -2.46 -16.58
CA THR A 48 9.40 -2.98 -17.26
C THR A 48 9.02 -3.88 -18.43
N ILE A 49 8.08 -4.81 -18.24
CA ILE A 49 7.57 -5.66 -19.33
C ILE A 49 6.92 -4.82 -20.42
N PHE A 50 6.06 -3.86 -20.06
CA PHE A 50 5.44 -2.98 -21.05
C PHE A 50 6.48 -2.27 -21.93
N LYS A 51 7.51 -1.69 -21.31
CA LYS A 51 8.60 -0.98 -22.00
C LYS A 51 9.49 -1.90 -22.82
N LEU A 52 9.87 -3.06 -22.30
CA LEU A 52 10.69 -4.04 -23.03
C LEU A 52 9.97 -4.47 -24.30
N LEU A 53 8.71 -4.87 -24.18
CA LEU A 53 7.89 -5.33 -25.31
C LEU A 53 7.65 -4.22 -26.34
N GLU A 54 7.38 -3.00 -25.90
CA GLU A 54 7.28 -1.83 -26.78
C GLU A 54 8.59 -1.59 -27.56
N THR A 55 9.74 -1.77 -26.90
CA THR A 55 11.05 -1.61 -27.54
C THR A 55 11.32 -2.71 -28.57
N PHE A 56 10.93 -3.96 -28.30
CA PHE A 56 11.05 -5.07 -29.25
C PHE A 56 10.17 -4.90 -30.48
N GLU A 57 8.95 -4.39 -30.31
CA GLU A 57 8.05 -4.09 -31.43
C GLU A 57 8.64 -3.00 -32.34
N GLN A 58 9.20 -1.95 -31.75
CA GLN A 58 9.89 -0.87 -32.50
C GLN A 58 11.18 -1.36 -33.19
N ALA A 59 11.85 -2.38 -32.65
CA ALA A 59 13.06 -2.97 -33.23
C ALA A 59 12.78 -3.89 -34.44
N GLY A 60 11.54 -3.97 -34.92
CA GLY A 60 11.18 -4.65 -36.17
C GLY A 60 10.90 -6.15 -36.04
N VAL A 61 10.90 -6.70 -34.82
CA VAL A 61 10.46 -8.08 -34.56
C VAL A 61 8.94 -8.10 -34.62
N HIS A 62 8.39 -8.36 -35.81
CA HIS A 62 6.96 -8.55 -36.03
C HIS A 62 6.49 -9.82 -35.33
N LEU A 63 6.13 -9.69 -34.05
CA LEU A 63 5.32 -10.68 -33.35
C LEU A 63 3.95 -10.71 -34.04
N THR A 64 3.53 -11.89 -34.49
CA THR A 64 2.28 -12.18 -35.23
C THR A 64 0.99 -11.68 -34.54
N HIS A 65 1.06 -11.13 -33.32
CA HIS A 65 -0.06 -10.51 -32.59
C HIS A 65 0.38 -9.19 -31.92
N PRO A 66 0.24 -8.04 -32.59
CA PRO A 66 0.69 -6.71 -32.12
C PRO A 66 0.08 -6.27 -30.78
N HIS A 67 -1.12 -6.77 -30.43
CA HIS A 67 -1.86 -6.28 -29.26
C HIS A 67 -1.77 -7.15 -28.00
N SER A 68 -1.14 -8.33 -28.02
CA SER A 68 -1.19 -9.28 -26.89
C SER A 68 -0.22 -8.95 -25.74
N PRO A 69 1.07 -8.63 -26.02
CA PRO A 69 2.07 -8.49 -24.95
C PRO A 69 1.88 -7.21 -24.11
N ARG A 70 1.47 -6.08 -24.73
CA ARG A 70 1.19 -4.82 -24.03
C ARG A 70 0.09 -4.93 -22.98
N ARG A 71 -0.92 -5.79 -23.21
CA ARG A 71 -2.03 -6.01 -22.27
C ARG A 71 -1.56 -6.66 -20.97
N VAL A 72 -0.54 -7.52 -21.02
CA VAL A 72 0.00 -8.19 -19.83
C VAL A 72 0.70 -7.19 -18.91
N GLY A 73 1.54 -6.31 -19.46
CA GLY A 73 2.18 -5.24 -18.70
C GLY A 73 1.15 -4.28 -18.09
N LEU A 74 0.14 -3.89 -18.88
CA LEU A 74 -0.98 -3.07 -18.40
C LEU A 74 -1.73 -3.74 -17.25
N PHE A 75 -2.07 -5.02 -17.38
CA PHE A 75 -2.82 -5.77 -16.38
C PHE A 75 -2.02 -5.90 -15.07
N LEU A 76 -0.71 -6.14 -15.15
CA LEU A 76 0.17 -6.19 -13.98
C LEU A 76 0.28 -4.84 -13.27
N THR A 77 0.46 -3.75 -14.02
CA THR A 77 0.47 -2.40 -13.44
C THR A 77 -0.89 -2.05 -12.82
N ALA A 78 -2.00 -2.41 -13.46
CA ALA A 78 -3.34 -2.22 -12.93
C ALA A 78 -3.55 -2.98 -11.60
N LEU A 79 -3.15 -4.26 -11.57
CA LEU A 79 -3.20 -5.08 -10.35
C LEU A 79 -2.32 -4.51 -9.23
N GLY A 80 -1.11 -4.03 -9.55
CA GLY A 80 -0.24 -3.37 -8.59
C GLY A 80 -0.86 -2.11 -7.99
N THR A 81 -1.50 -1.28 -8.82
CA THR A 81 -2.22 -0.09 -8.35
C THR A 81 -3.45 -0.46 -7.51
N MET A 82 -4.27 -1.43 -7.93
CA MET A 82 -5.43 -1.88 -7.15
C MET A 82 -5.02 -2.48 -5.80
N SER A 83 -3.98 -3.31 -5.78
CA SER A 83 -3.39 -3.87 -4.57
C SER A 83 -3.00 -2.76 -3.59
N MET A 84 -2.38 -1.68 -4.09
CA MET A 84 -1.98 -0.56 -3.26
C MET A 84 -3.15 0.24 -2.70
N ILE A 85 -4.17 0.48 -3.52
CA ILE A 85 -5.41 1.13 -3.08
C ILE A 85 -6.06 0.30 -1.98
N MET A 86 -6.13 -1.02 -2.15
CA MET A 86 -6.74 -1.93 -1.18
C MET A 86 -5.98 -1.93 0.16
N GLY A 87 -4.65 -2.00 0.13
CA GLY A 87 -3.82 -1.88 1.34
C GLY A 87 -3.97 -0.53 2.06
N THR A 88 -4.13 0.56 1.30
CA THR A 88 -4.39 1.90 1.85
C THR A 88 -5.75 1.97 2.54
N ILE A 89 -6.79 1.38 1.93
CA ILE A 89 -8.14 1.32 2.51
C ILE A 89 -8.15 0.47 3.79
N GLU A 90 -7.46 -0.68 3.80
CA GLU A 90 -7.35 -1.55 4.98
C GLU A 90 -6.68 -0.82 6.15
N TYR A 91 -5.58 -0.10 5.87
CA TYR A 91 -4.91 0.73 6.87
C TYR A 91 -5.83 1.83 7.39
N TRP A 92 -6.53 2.54 6.49
CA TRP A 92 -7.45 3.60 6.87
C TRP A 92 -8.60 3.09 7.75
N ARG A 93 -9.22 1.96 7.39
CA ARG A 93 -10.28 1.33 8.21
C ARG A 93 -9.78 0.94 9.60
N THR A 94 -8.58 0.37 9.67
CA THR A 94 -7.97 -0.03 10.95
C THR A 94 -7.69 1.19 11.84
N VAL A 95 -7.12 2.25 11.27
CA VAL A 95 -6.81 3.48 12.02
C VAL A 95 -8.07 4.22 12.44
N VAL A 96 -9.09 4.33 11.58
CA VAL A 96 -10.37 4.97 11.93
C VAL A 96 -11.10 4.19 13.03
N GLY A 97 -11.14 2.86 12.94
CA GLY A 97 -11.75 2.03 13.99
C GLY A 97 -11.04 2.15 15.35
N LEU A 98 -9.73 2.38 15.34
CA LEU A 98 -8.97 2.62 16.58
C LEU A 98 -9.05 4.06 17.10
N ARG A 99 -9.42 5.03 16.24
CA ARG A 99 -9.56 6.44 16.61
C ARG A 99 -10.72 6.69 17.58
N GLU A 100 -11.69 5.78 17.62
CA GLU A 100 -12.81 5.81 18.57
C GLU A 100 -12.37 5.53 20.01
N TYR A 101 -11.30 4.74 20.19
CA TYR A 101 -10.74 4.43 21.52
C TYR A 101 -9.62 5.40 21.95
N GLN A 102 -8.87 5.98 21.00
CA GLN A 102 -7.76 6.88 21.34
C GLN A 102 -7.34 7.78 20.16
N ARG A 103 -6.99 9.04 20.42
CA ARG A 103 -6.44 9.97 19.42
C ARG A 103 -4.98 9.63 19.08
N PHE A 104 -4.76 8.60 18.27
CA PHE A 104 -3.44 8.38 17.66
C PHE A 104 -3.19 9.34 16.49
N SER A 105 -1.93 9.75 16.31
CA SER A 105 -1.52 10.58 15.17
C SER A 105 -1.42 9.73 13.89
N ILE A 106 -2.19 10.10 12.87
CA ILE A 106 -2.29 9.42 11.57
C ILE A 106 -1.02 9.63 10.72
N TRP A 107 -0.18 10.61 11.07
CA TRP A 107 1.03 11.02 10.33
C TRP A 107 2.26 10.14 10.59
N ARG A 108 2.11 8.81 10.48
CA ARG A 108 3.27 7.91 10.57
C ARG A 108 3.99 7.78 9.21
N PRO A 109 5.31 7.52 9.20
CA PRO A 109 6.09 7.42 7.97
C PRO A 109 5.53 6.39 6.96
N VAL A 110 4.94 5.30 7.47
CA VAL A 110 4.35 4.23 6.63
C VAL A 110 3.19 4.75 5.79
N PHE A 111 2.37 5.63 6.36
CA PHE A 111 1.26 6.25 5.64
C PHE A 111 1.75 7.20 4.54
N ILE A 112 2.81 7.97 4.80
CA ILE A 112 3.43 8.86 3.81
C ILE A 112 3.97 8.05 2.62
N ILE A 113 4.66 6.94 2.89
CA ILE A 113 5.19 6.05 1.85
C ILE A 113 4.04 5.44 1.03
N ALA A 114 2.99 4.96 1.69
CA ALA A 114 1.82 4.40 1.02
C ALA A 114 1.13 5.45 0.13
N LEU A 115 0.99 6.69 0.61
CA LEU A 115 0.40 7.79 -0.15
C LEU A 115 1.25 8.13 -1.39
N ILE A 116 2.56 8.29 -1.24
CA ILE A 116 3.48 8.54 -2.36
C ILE A 116 3.35 7.43 -3.39
N MET A 117 3.37 6.16 -2.97
CA MET A 117 3.24 5.04 -3.88
C MET A 117 1.86 4.94 -4.55
N ALA A 118 0.77 5.24 -3.83
CA ALA A 118 -0.56 5.28 -4.43
C ALA A 118 -0.65 6.35 -5.52
N VAL A 119 -0.05 7.53 -5.28
CA VAL A 119 0.06 8.60 -6.28
C VAL A 119 0.90 8.16 -7.48
N THR A 120 2.10 7.61 -7.25
CA THR A 120 2.98 7.13 -8.33
C THR A 120 2.34 6.00 -9.15
N GLY A 121 1.69 5.04 -8.50
CA GLY A 121 0.99 3.93 -9.15
C GLY A 121 -0.20 4.42 -9.99
N SER A 122 -0.99 5.34 -9.44
CA SER A 122 -2.11 5.96 -10.17
C SER A 122 -1.63 6.77 -11.37
N PHE A 123 -0.58 7.58 -11.19
CA PHE A 123 0.03 8.36 -12.27
C PHE A 123 0.56 7.45 -13.39
N THR A 124 1.26 6.36 -13.04
CA THR A 124 1.79 5.40 -14.01
C THR A 124 0.65 4.72 -14.78
N PHE A 125 -0.41 4.30 -14.07
CA PHE A 125 -1.58 3.71 -14.69
C PHE A 125 -2.27 4.67 -15.67
N VAL A 126 -2.52 5.92 -15.25
CA VAL A 126 -3.14 6.95 -16.10
C VAL A 126 -2.26 7.28 -17.31
N SER A 127 -0.95 7.41 -17.12
CA SER A 127 0.01 7.67 -18.21
C SER A 127 -0.03 6.58 -19.28
N ILE A 128 -0.07 5.30 -18.89
CA ILE A 128 -0.15 4.18 -19.83
C ILE A 128 -1.51 4.15 -20.55
N VAL A 129 -2.61 4.40 -19.82
CA VAL A 129 -3.96 4.44 -20.41
C VAL A 129 -4.06 5.55 -21.46
N ILE A 130 -3.60 6.76 -21.17
CA ILE A 130 -3.61 7.89 -22.11
C ILE A 130 -2.75 7.59 -23.35
N ARG A 131 -1.64 6.86 -23.21
CA ARG A 131 -0.78 6.50 -24.34
C ARG A 131 -1.35 5.39 -25.22
N LEU A 132 -2.33 4.65 -24.71
CA LEU A 132 -3.02 3.58 -25.44
C LEU A 132 -4.27 4.10 -26.18
N LEU A 133 -4.85 5.20 -25.70
CA LEU A 133 -6.04 5.85 -26.24
C LEU A 133 -5.65 6.82 -27.37
#